data_AF-A0A2V7J2D9-F1
#
_entry.id   AF-A0A2V7J2D9-F1
#
_cell.length_a   1.000
_cell.length_b   1.000
_cell.length_c   1.000
_cell.angle_alpha   90.00
_cell.angle_beta   90.00
_cell.angle_gamma   90.00
#
_symmetry.space_group_name_H-M   'P 1'
#
loop_
_entity.id
_entity.type
_entity.pdbx_description
1 polymer ?
#
loop_
_entity_poly.entity_id
_entity_poly.type
_entity_poly.pdbx_seq_one_letter_code
_entity_poly.pdbx_strand_id
1 'polypeptide(L)'
;EQRKLIFYDDDDCGLKRASQLLKAQDVEGTFQASQQNLETCKNTPKVKDKVLGHAYYNMGMSHMMRDEYDQALEQFREAAQLRPGDIVNKAIAECQMAKELVLAMQQIDQRAAFETGQKQAEGERVAQAEAAGTLTNADVIQMVESKLSDVLIIHKIKNSKHKFDTSSDALVKLTKAGVKDPVIMTMMEP
;
A
#
# COMPACT_ATOMS: atom_id res chain seq x y z
N GLU A 1 -32.78 -1.33 -1.48
CA GLU A 1 -33.20 -2.76 -1.52
C GLU A 1 -32.14 -3.55 -0.76
N GLN A 2 -32.50 -4.28 0.31
CA GLN A 2 -31.53 -5.17 0.96
C GLN A 2 -31.26 -6.32 0.01
N ARG A 3 -30.04 -6.39 -0.56
CA ARG A 3 -29.64 -7.55 -1.38
C ARG A 3 -29.71 -8.79 -0.50
N LYS A 4 -30.69 -9.65 -0.77
CA LYS A 4 -30.88 -10.90 -0.04
C LYS A 4 -29.80 -11.86 -0.51
N LEU A 5 -28.80 -12.09 0.33
CA LEU A 5 -27.78 -13.12 0.12
C LEU A 5 -28.48 -14.48 0.01
N ILE A 6 -28.26 -15.18 -1.10
CA ILE A 6 -28.81 -16.52 -1.32
C ILE A 6 -27.79 -17.51 -0.78
N PHE A 7 -28.24 -18.43 0.06
CA PHE A 7 -27.45 -19.55 0.56
C PHE A 7 -28.37 -20.74 0.71
N TYR A 8 -28.12 -21.81 -0.05
CA TYR A 8 -29.04 -22.93 -0.17
C TYR A 8 -29.03 -23.81 1.09
N ASP A 9 -30.19 -24.34 1.46
CA ASP A 9 -30.41 -25.16 2.65
C ASP A 9 -31.09 -26.50 2.34
N ASP A 10 -30.81 -27.08 1.17
CA ASP A 10 -31.32 -28.40 0.78
C ASP A 10 -31.03 -29.45 1.88
N ASP A 11 -31.96 -30.40 2.05
CA ASP A 11 -31.79 -31.50 3.02
C ASP A 11 -30.72 -32.51 2.57
N ASP A 12 -30.43 -32.57 1.26
CA ASP A 12 -29.37 -33.39 0.68
C ASP A 12 -27.98 -32.82 1.00
N CYS A 13 -26.98 -33.70 1.11
CA CYS A 13 -25.56 -33.38 1.40
C CYS A 13 -25.29 -32.51 2.64
N GLY A 14 -26.29 -32.28 3.50
CA GLY A 14 -26.16 -31.53 4.74
C GLY A 14 -26.10 -30.00 4.61
N LEU A 15 -26.54 -29.42 3.49
CA LEU A 15 -26.44 -27.97 3.20
C LEU A 15 -27.08 -27.09 4.29
N LYS A 16 -28.14 -27.61 4.93
CA LYS A 16 -28.82 -26.97 6.05
C LYS A 16 -27.89 -26.59 7.21
N ARG A 17 -26.84 -27.37 7.48
CA ARG A 17 -25.88 -27.09 8.55
C ARG A 17 -25.11 -25.80 8.28
N ALA A 18 -24.55 -25.66 7.08
CA ALA A 18 -23.84 -24.44 6.69
C ALA A 18 -24.77 -23.22 6.70
N SER A 19 -26.02 -23.36 6.23
CA SER A 19 -27.03 -22.29 6.29
C SER A 19 -27.35 -21.85 7.73
N GLN A 20 -27.40 -22.77 8.69
CA GLN A 20 -27.62 -22.46 10.10
C GLN A 20 -26.43 -21.71 10.72
N LEU A 21 -25.20 -22.14 10.43
CA LEU A 21 -23.99 -21.46 10.88
C LEU A 21 -23.91 -20.04 10.32
N LEU A 22 -24.30 -19.86 9.05
CA LEU A 22 -24.37 -18.54 8.43
C LEU A 22 -25.39 -17.62 9.10
N LYS A 23 -26.57 -18.15 9.43
CA LYS A 23 -27.60 -17.41 10.19
C LYS A 23 -27.11 -17.04 11.60
N ALA A 24 -26.26 -17.86 12.18
CA ALA A 24 -25.56 -17.58 13.44
C ALA A 24 -24.34 -16.65 13.28
N GLN A 25 -24.08 -16.14 12.06
CA GLN A 25 -22.95 -15.28 11.71
C GLN A 25 -21.57 -15.94 11.93
N ASP A 26 -21.51 -17.27 12.02
CA ASP A 26 -20.27 -18.03 12.11
C ASP A 26 -19.71 -18.26 10.70
N VAL A 27 -18.92 -17.30 10.21
CA VAL A 27 -18.34 -17.34 8.86
C VAL A 27 -17.40 -18.54 8.69
N GLU A 28 -16.54 -18.80 9.68
CA GLU A 28 -15.56 -19.87 9.60
C GLU A 28 -16.23 -21.25 9.71
N GLY A 29 -17.18 -21.41 10.63
CA GLY A 29 -17.99 -22.63 10.69
C GLY A 29 -18.81 -22.85 9.42
N THR A 30 -19.35 -21.79 8.82
CA THR A 30 -20.05 -21.86 7.53
C THR A 30 -19.13 -22.39 6.44
N PHE A 31 -17.91 -21.86 6.34
CA PHE A 31 -16.91 -22.30 5.37
C PHE A 31 -16.57 -23.78 5.53
N GLN A 32 -16.22 -24.20 6.75
CA GLN A 32 -15.87 -25.59 7.04
C GLN A 32 -17.03 -26.54 6.74
N ALA A 33 -18.25 -26.15 7.11
CA ALA A 33 -19.44 -26.93 6.79
C ALA A 33 -19.68 -27.02 5.28
N SER A 34 -19.57 -25.92 4.54
CA SER A 34 -19.70 -25.90 3.07
C SER A 34 -18.69 -26.80 2.38
N GLN A 35 -17.44 -26.82 2.86
CA GLN A 35 -16.40 -27.70 2.33
C GLN A 35 -16.79 -29.18 2.51
N GLN A 36 -17.21 -29.55 3.74
CA GLN A 36 -17.70 -30.90 4.04
C GLN A 36 -18.97 -31.26 3.24
N ASN A 37 -19.87 -30.30 3.06
CA ASN A 37 -21.11 -30.49 2.29
C ASN A 37 -20.80 -30.79 0.82
N LEU A 38 -19.89 -30.04 0.21
CA LEU A 38 -19.46 -30.26 -1.17
C LEU A 38 -18.80 -31.63 -1.35
N GLU A 39 -17.91 -32.01 -0.43
CA GLU A 39 -17.29 -33.34 -0.43
C GLU A 39 -18.34 -34.45 -0.29
N THR A 40 -19.28 -34.30 0.64
CA THR A 40 -20.40 -35.23 0.83
C THR A 40 -21.22 -35.37 -0.45
N CYS A 41 -21.52 -34.26 -1.12
CA CYS A 41 -22.25 -34.24 -2.38
C CYS A 41 -21.50 -34.97 -3.50
N LYS A 42 -20.20 -34.73 -3.66
CA LYS A 42 -19.35 -35.41 -4.67
C LYS A 42 -19.30 -36.91 -4.46
N ASN A 43 -19.34 -37.35 -3.20
CA ASN A 43 -19.28 -38.77 -2.83
C ASN A 43 -20.66 -39.45 -2.77
N THR A 44 -21.77 -38.71 -2.91
CA THR A 44 -23.13 -39.25 -2.86
C THR A 44 -23.50 -39.87 -4.22
N PRO A 45 -23.79 -41.19 -4.28
CA PRO A 45 -24.15 -41.82 -5.55
C PRO A 45 -25.42 -41.23 -6.14
N LYS A 46 -25.40 -40.87 -7.43
CA LYS A 46 -26.54 -40.32 -8.17
C LYS A 46 -27.12 -39.04 -7.55
N VAL A 47 -26.27 -38.21 -6.91
CA VAL A 47 -26.67 -36.86 -6.50
C VAL A 47 -27.20 -36.09 -7.73
N LYS A 48 -28.26 -35.31 -7.54
CA LYS A 48 -28.83 -34.50 -8.62
C LYS A 48 -27.90 -33.33 -8.92
N ASP A 49 -27.67 -33.00 -10.19
CA ASP A 49 -26.85 -31.85 -10.62
C ASP A 49 -27.30 -30.53 -9.97
N LYS A 50 -28.61 -30.37 -9.76
CA LYS A 50 -29.16 -29.22 -9.01
C LYS A 50 -28.57 -29.11 -7.60
N VAL A 51 -28.50 -30.22 -6.86
CA VAL A 51 -28.01 -30.25 -5.47
C VAL A 51 -26.49 -30.05 -5.45
N LEU A 52 -25.76 -30.73 -6.33
CA LEU A 52 -24.32 -30.54 -6.45
C LEU A 52 -23.96 -29.09 -6.84
N GLY A 53 -24.72 -28.50 -7.77
CA GLY A 53 -24.57 -27.10 -8.15
C GLY A 53 -24.87 -26.13 -7.00
N HIS A 54 -25.86 -26.41 -6.16
CA HIS A 54 -26.12 -25.63 -4.94
C HIS A 54 -24.96 -25.75 -3.93
N ALA A 55 -24.37 -26.94 -3.77
CA ALA A 55 -23.22 -27.14 -2.88
C ALA A 55 -21.99 -26.34 -3.35
N TYR A 56 -21.69 -26.38 -4.65
CA TYR A 56 -20.66 -25.55 -5.26
C TYR A 56 -20.94 -24.05 -5.08
N TYR A 57 -22.20 -23.62 -5.30
CA TYR A 57 -22.59 -22.23 -5.09
C TYR A 57 -22.38 -21.79 -3.63
N ASN A 58 -22.82 -22.59 -2.65
CA ASN A 58 -22.61 -22.30 -1.23
C ASN A 58 -21.11 -22.23 -0.86
N MET A 59 -20.29 -23.09 -1.45
CA MET A 59 -18.83 -23.03 -1.28
C MET A 59 -18.27 -21.71 -1.86
N GLY A 60 -18.73 -21.30 -3.04
CA GLY A 60 -18.37 -20.02 -3.64
C GLY A 60 -18.75 -18.82 -2.77
N MET A 61 -19.97 -18.83 -2.21
CA MET A 61 -20.42 -17.81 -1.25
C MET A 61 -19.57 -17.81 0.02
N SER A 62 -19.15 -19.00 0.50
CA SER A 62 -18.30 -19.12 1.70
C SER A 62 -16.91 -18.54 1.49
N HIS A 63 -16.32 -18.75 0.31
CA HIS A 63 -15.08 -18.08 -0.09
C HIS A 63 -15.26 -16.55 -0.22
N MET A 64 -16.37 -16.08 -0.80
CA MET A 64 -16.64 -14.63 -0.88
C MET A 64 -16.69 -13.97 0.50
N MET A 65 -17.28 -14.64 1.50
CA MET A 65 -17.34 -14.12 2.87
C MET A 65 -15.98 -14.08 3.58
N ARG A 66 -14.98 -14.78 3.03
CA ARG A 66 -13.58 -14.76 3.48
C ARG A 66 -12.69 -13.88 2.59
N ASP A 67 -13.29 -13.09 1.69
CA ASP A 67 -12.60 -12.29 0.67
C ASP A 67 -11.68 -13.10 -0.28
N GLU A 68 -11.92 -14.41 -0.37
CA GLU A 68 -11.18 -15.36 -1.21
C GLU A 68 -11.78 -15.39 -2.63
N TYR A 69 -11.80 -14.24 -3.32
CA TYR A 69 -12.59 -14.06 -4.54
C TYR A 69 -12.18 -14.99 -5.70
N ASP A 70 -10.90 -15.35 -5.81
CA ASP A 70 -10.46 -16.27 -6.86
C ASP A 70 -11.01 -17.68 -6.67
N GLN A 71 -10.98 -18.18 -5.44
CA GLN A 71 -11.54 -19.48 -5.09
C GLN A 71 -13.07 -19.45 -5.20
N ALA A 72 -13.71 -18.36 -4.80
CA ALA A 72 -15.14 -18.17 -4.97
C ALA A 72 -15.57 -18.28 -6.45
N LEU A 73 -14.86 -17.61 -7.35
CA LEU A 73 -15.14 -17.64 -8.79
C LEU A 73 -14.96 -19.04 -9.39
N GLU A 74 -14.00 -19.82 -8.92
CA GLU A 74 -13.83 -21.21 -9.33
C GLU A 74 -15.06 -22.05 -8.96
N GLN A 75 -15.52 -21.95 -7.71
CA GLN A 75 -16.69 -22.70 -7.26
C GLN A 75 -17.98 -22.24 -7.96
N PHE A 76 -18.16 -20.95 -8.22
CA PHE A 76 -19.32 -20.48 -8.97
C PHE A 76 -19.31 -20.94 -10.43
N ARG A 77 -18.13 -21.08 -11.06
CA ARG A 77 -18.03 -21.63 -12.42
C ARG A 77 -18.44 -23.10 -12.45
N GLU A 78 -18.02 -23.89 -11.47
CA GLU A 78 -18.48 -25.28 -11.31
C GLU A 78 -20.01 -25.32 -11.12
N ALA A 79 -20.57 -24.46 -10.26
CA ALA A 79 -22.02 -24.35 -10.09
C ALA A 79 -22.74 -23.98 -11.40
N ALA A 80 -22.18 -23.05 -12.17
CA ALA A 80 -22.73 -22.60 -13.44
C ALA A 80 -22.68 -23.68 -14.53
N GLN A 81 -21.66 -24.54 -14.53
CA GLN A 81 -21.58 -25.68 -15.45
C GLN A 81 -22.67 -26.72 -15.18
N LEU A 82 -22.97 -26.99 -13.91
CA LEU A 82 -24.01 -27.95 -13.52
C LEU A 82 -25.41 -27.37 -13.67
N ARG A 83 -25.59 -26.10 -13.30
CA ARG A 83 -26.88 -25.42 -13.37
C ARG A 83 -26.68 -23.93 -13.66
N PRO A 84 -26.66 -23.55 -14.94
CA PRO A 84 -26.69 -22.15 -15.33
C PRO A 84 -27.95 -21.46 -14.80
N GLY A 85 -27.84 -20.17 -14.44
CA GLY A 85 -29.00 -19.38 -14.07
C GLY A 85 -28.63 -18.03 -13.47
N ASP A 86 -29.63 -17.15 -13.38
CA ASP A 86 -29.45 -15.76 -12.97
C ASP A 86 -28.79 -15.61 -11.60
N ILE A 87 -29.08 -16.51 -10.66
CA ILE A 87 -28.52 -16.46 -9.30
C ILE A 87 -27.00 -16.63 -9.36
N VAL A 88 -26.52 -17.67 -10.05
CA VAL A 88 -25.08 -17.95 -10.17
C VAL A 88 -24.38 -16.88 -10.99
N ASN A 89 -24.99 -16.44 -12.09
CA ASN A 89 -24.42 -15.37 -12.93
C ASN A 89 -24.28 -14.05 -12.18
N LYS A 90 -25.28 -13.68 -11.37
CA LYS A 90 -25.20 -12.48 -10.52
C LYS A 90 -24.11 -12.63 -9.45
N ALA A 91 -23.99 -13.79 -8.82
CA ALA A 91 -22.93 -14.04 -7.83
C ALA A 91 -21.52 -13.96 -8.44
N ILE A 92 -21.32 -14.51 -9.66
CA ILE A 92 -20.06 -14.36 -10.40
C ILE A 92 -19.74 -12.88 -10.65
N ALA A 93 -20.72 -12.11 -11.16
CA ALA A 93 -20.53 -10.68 -11.42
C ALA A 93 -20.24 -9.89 -10.15
N GLU A 94 -20.96 -10.16 -9.05
CA GLU A 94 -20.72 -9.54 -7.75
C GLU A 94 -19.33 -9.88 -7.20
N CYS A 95 -18.90 -11.13 -7.33
CA CYS A 95 -17.57 -11.56 -6.91
C CYS A 95 -16.45 -10.89 -7.74
N GLN A 96 -16.65 -10.71 -9.05
CA GLN A 96 -15.72 -9.98 -9.91
C GLN A 96 -15.61 -8.51 -9.50
N MET A 97 -16.75 -7.84 -9.27
CA MET A 97 -16.77 -6.45 -8.81
C MET A 97 -16.08 -6.29 -7.45
N ALA A 98 -16.33 -7.20 -6.51
CA ALA A 98 -15.67 -7.18 -5.20
C ALA A 98 -14.14 -7.34 -5.33
N LYS A 99 -13.70 -8.30 -6.17
CA LYS A 99 -12.28 -8.49 -6.47
C LYS A 99 -11.64 -7.24 -7.09
N GLU A 100 -12.29 -6.65 -8.08
CA GLU A 100 -11.81 -5.44 -8.76
C GLU A 100 -11.72 -4.26 -7.79
N LEU A 101 -12.68 -4.13 -6.88
CA LEU A 101 -12.64 -3.09 -5.85
C LEU A 101 -11.43 -3.25 -4.92
N VAL A 102 -11.14 -4.47 -4.45
CA VAL A 102 -9.98 -4.73 -3.60
C VAL A 102 -8.67 -4.48 -4.35
N LEU A 103 -8.57 -4.87 -5.61
CA LEU A 103 -7.40 -4.58 -6.44
C LEU A 103 -7.23 -3.07 -6.67
N ALA A 104 -8.32 -2.34 -6.90
CA ALA A 104 -8.28 -0.89 -7.04
C ALA A 104 -7.82 -0.19 -5.75
N MET A 105 -8.30 -0.65 -4.58
CA MET A 105 -7.84 -0.14 -3.28
C MET A 105 -6.34 -0.38 -3.09
N GLN A 106 -5.84 -1.58 -3.40
CA GLN A 106 -4.41 -1.88 -3.33
C GLN A 106 -3.56 -1.00 -4.27
N GLN A 107 -4.06 -0.71 -5.47
CA GLN A 107 -3.39 0.22 -6.39
C GLN A 107 -3.36 1.64 -5.86
N ILE A 108 -4.45 2.10 -5.22
CA ILE A 108 -4.52 3.42 -4.57
C ILE A 108 -3.49 3.50 -3.44
N ASP A 109 -3.41 2.48 -2.58
CA ASP A 109 -2.46 2.43 -1.47
C ASP A 109 -1.01 2.44 -1.96
N GLN A 110 -0.70 1.64 -2.99
CA GLN A 110 0.62 1.62 -3.62
C GLN A 110 0.98 2.97 -4.22
N ARG A 111 0.03 3.62 -4.89
CA ARG A 111 0.22 4.95 -5.48
C ARG A 111 0.47 5.99 -4.39
N ALA A 112 -0.31 5.98 -3.32
CA ALA A 112 -0.14 6.90 -2.20
C ALA A 112 1.23 6.72 -1.52
N ALA A 113 1.67 5.47 -1.34
CA ALA A 113 3.00 5.16 -0.81
C ALA A 113 4.12 5.68 -1.74
N PHE A 114 3.98 5.45 -3.04
CA PHE A 114 4.96 5.91 -4.03
C PHE A 114 5.02 7.44 -4.14
N GLU A 115 3.88 8.12 -4.19
CA GLU A 115 3.81 9.59 -4.24
C GLU A 115 4.43 10.23 -2.98
N THR A 116 4.24 9.61 -1.81
CA THR A 116 4.86 10.07 -0.56
C THR A 116 6.38 9.92 -0.61
N GLY A 117 6.88 8.77 -1.08
CA GLY A 117 8.31 8.54 -1.26
C GLY A 117 8.94 9.48 -2.29
N GLN A 118 8.24 9.79 -3.39
CA GLN A 118 8.70 10.76 -4.38
C GLN A 118 8.77 12.18 -3.82
N LYS A 119 7.76 12.63 -3.08
CA LYS A 119 7.77 13.96 -2.44
C LYS A 119 8.89 14.11 -1.42
N GLN A 120 9.19 13.06 -0.66
CA GLN A 120 10.33 13.04 0.26
C GLN A 120 11.65 13.11 -0.51
N ALA A 121 11.83 12.28 -1.54
CA ALA A 121 13.04 12.30 -2.35
C ALA A 121 13.23 13.62 -3.11
N GLU A 122 12.16 14.25 -3.57
CA GLU A 122 12.21 15.57 -4.20
C GLU A 122 12.52 16.67 -3.17
N GLY A 123 11.90 16.63 -1.99
CA GLY A 123 12.22 17.53 -0.88
C GLY A 123 13.69 17.42 -0.44
N GLU A 124 14.23 16.20 -0.36
CA GLU A 124 15.64 15.94 -0.06
C GLU A 124 16.56 16.45 -1.16
N ARG A 125 16.21 16.25 -2.44
CA ARG A 125 16.99 16.77 -3.58
C ARG A 125 16.98 18.30 -3.61
N VAL A 126 15.84 18.93 -3.38
CA VAL A 126 15.72 20.39 -3.31
C VAL A 126 16.53 20.91 -2.13
N ALA A 127 16.41 20.30 -0.94
CA ALA A 127 17.20 20.68 0.23
C ALA A 127 18.72 20.50 0.00
N GLN A 128 19.14 19.42 -0.67
CA GLN A 128 20.55 19.20 -1.03
C GLN A 128 21.04 20.20 -2.08
N ALA A 129 20.22 20.56 -3.08
CA ALA A 129 20.55 21.58 -4.06
C ALA A 129 20.63 22.99 -3.45
N GLU A 130 19.75 23.32 -2.50
CA GLU A 130 19.80 24.56 -1.73
C GLU A 130 21.03 24.61 -0.81
N ALA A 131 21.39 23.50 -0.17
CA ALA A 131 22.60 23.39 0.63
C ALA A 131 23.87 23.54 -0.22
N ALA A 132 23.93 22.92 -1.41
CA ALA A 132 25.07 23.03 -2.33
C ALA A 132 25.23 24.44 -2.93
N GLY A 133 24.15 25.23 -3.00
CA GLY A 133 24.16 26.60 -3.50
C GLY A 133 24.45 27.69 -2.45
N THR A 134 24.59 27.32 -1.17
CA THR A 134 24.74 28.26 -0.05
C THR A 134 26.11 28.09 0.59
N LEU A 135 26.92 29.15 0.60
CA LEU A 135 28.22 29.14 1.26
C LEU A 135 28.07 28.94 2.78
N THR A 136 28.87 28.03 3.30
CA THR A 136 28.97 27.69 4.73
C THR A 136 30.37 27.98 5.25
N ASN A 137 30.56 27.89 6.56
CA ASN A 137 31.88 28.00 7.19
C ASN A 137 32.86 26.96 6.65
N ALA A 138 32.39 25.76 6.29
CA ALA A 138 33.22 24.69 5.75
C ALA A 138 33.77 25.06 4.36
N ASP A 139 32.95 25.68 3.50
CA ASP A 139 33.38 26.14 2.18
C ASP A 139 34.46 27.22 2.29
N VAL A 140 34.32 28.14 3.26
CA VAL A 140 35.33 29.18 3.53
C VAL A 140 36.65 28.56 3.98
N ILE A 141 36.60 27.59 4.89
CA ILE A 141 37.79 26.84 5.33
C ILE A 141 38.44 26.14 4.14
N GLN A 142 37.67 25.44 3.31
CA GLN A 142 38.19 24.74 2.14
C GLN A 142 38.86 25.70 1.14
N MET A 143 38.31 26.90 0.94
CA MET A 143 38.95 27.92 0.08
C MET A 143 40.29 28.39 0.66
N VAL A 144 40.38 28.56 1.98
CA VAL A 144 41.64 28.91 2.66
C VAL A 144 42.66 27.76 2.55
N GLU A 145 42.24 26.52 2.80
CA GLU A 145 43.10 25.32 2.66
C GLU A 145 43.60 25.12 1.22
N SER A 146 42.75 25.46 0.24
CA SER A 146 43.09 25.48 -1.19
C SER A 146 43.94 26.68 -1.59
N LYS A 147 44.34 27.53 -0.63
CA LYS A 147 45.22 28.70 -0.79
C LYS A 147 44.65 29.79 -1.69
N LEU A 148 43.32 29.96 -1.72
CA LEU A 148 42.71 31.13 -2.35
C LEU A 148 43.08 32.39 -1.56
N SER A 149 43.19 33.52 -2.26
CA SER A 149 43.49 34.79 -1.60
C SER A 149 42.28 35.33 -0.83
N ASP A 150 42.55 36.04 0.26
CA ASP A 150 41.52 36.64 1.12
C ASP A 150 40.55 37.53 0.31
N VAL A 151 41.07 38.25 -0.69
CA VAL A 151 40.29 39.13 -1.58
C VAL A 151 39.28 38.33 -2.41
N LEU A 152 39.68 37.18 -2.97
CA LEU A 152 38.79 36.33 -3.77
C LEU A 152 37.73 35.65 -2.89
N ILE A 153 38.11 35.24 -1.69
CA ILE A 153 37.18 34.66 -0.72
C ILE A 153 36.12 35.69 -0.31
N ILE A 154 36.53 36.91 0.06
CA ILE A 154 35.63 38.03 0.38
C ILE A 154 34.70 38.35 -0.80
N HIS A 155 35.23 38.41 -2.02
CA HIS A 155 34.42 38.65 -3.21
C HIS A 155 33.38 37.55 -3.44
N LYS A 156 33.75 36.28 -3.23
CA LYS A 156 32.84 35.14 -3.36
C LYS A 156 31.74 35.17 -2.30
N ILE A 157 32.09 35.48 -1.06
CA ILE A 157 31.17 35.66 0.07
C ILE A 157 30.12 36.72 -0.27
N LYS A 158 30.54 37.91 -0.70
CA LYS A 158 29.63 39.04 -1.00
C LYS A 158 28.68 38.79 -2.17
N ASN A 159 29.06 37.92 -3.10
CA ASN A 159 28.31 37.67 -4.33
C ASN A 159 27.59 36.32 -4.36
N SER A 160 27.48 35.64 -3.21
CA SER A 160 26.85 34.32 -3.13
C SER A 160 25.87 34.29 -1.97
N LYS A 161 24.83 33.47 -2.09
CA LYS A 161 24.00 33.14 -0.93
C LYS A 161 24.85 32.44 0.11
N HIS A 162 24.68 32.80 1.38
CA HIS A 162 25.46 32.24 2.48
C HIS A 162 24.60 32.02 3.72
N LYS A 163 25.03 31.06 4.53
CA LYS A 163 24.45 30.75 5.83
C LYS A 163 25.59 30.42 6.79
N PHE A 164 26.30 31.46 7.19
CA PHE A 164 27.43 31.32 8.10
C PHE A 164 26.95 31.16 9.54
N ASP A 165 27.64 30.30 10.28
CA ASP A 165 27.51 30.18 11.74
C ASP A 165 28.52 31.14 12.39
N THR A 166 28.02 32.19 13.03
CA THR A 166 28.83 33.22 13.70
C THR A 166 28.84 33.05 15.22
N SER A 167 28.43 31.88 15.72
CA SER A 167 28.58 31.53 17.14
C SER A 167 30.05 31.50 17.56
N SER A 168 30.31 31.69 18.87
CA SER A 168 31.67 31.75 19.41
C SER A 168 32.50 30.51 19.05
N ASP A 169 31.91 29.31 19.12
CA ASP A 169 32.59 28.06 18.77
C ASP A 169 32.93 27.98 17.28
N ALA A 170 32.04 28.47 16.41
CA ALA A 170 32.25 28.48 14.97
C ALA A 170 33.36 29.47 14.57
N LEU A 171 33.41 30.64 15.18
CA LEU A 171 34.47 31.63 14.98
C LEU A 171 35.85 31.10 15.45
N VAL A 172 35.88 30.38 16.58
CA VAL A 172 37.12 29.71 17.05
C VAL A 172 37.59 28.63 16.07
N LYS A 173 36.67 27.89 15.44
CA LYS A 173 37.03 26.90 14.40
C LYS A 173 37.59 27.57 13.14
N LEU A 174 36.96 28.64 12.67
CA LEU A 174 37.40 29.41 11.49
C LEU A 174 38.83 29.96 11.68
N THR A 175 39.07 30.60 12.83
CA THR A 175 40.41 31.15 13.16
C THR A 175 41.47 30.05 13.24
N LYS A 176 41.17 28.91 13.89
CA LYS A 176 42.08 27.76 13.95
C LYS A 176 42.40 27.16 12.58
N ALA A 177 41.46 27.22 11.65
CA ALA A 177 41.65 26.78 10.27
C ALA A 177 42.43 27.79 9.41
N GLY A 178 42.84 28.93 9.97
CA GLY A 178 43.64 29.94 9.27
C GLY A 178 42.81 30.97 8.49
N VAL A 179 41.49 31.01 8.68
CA VAL A 179 40.64 32.07 8.12
C VAL A 179 40.98 33.39 8.85
N LYS A 180 41.35 34.43 8.10
CA LYS A 180 41.83 35.70 8.67
C LYS A 180 40.68 36.64 9.04
N ASP A 181 40.94 37.52 10.00
CA ASP A 181 39.98 38.50 10.53
C ASP A 181 39.19 39.28 9.47
N PRO A 182 39.77 39.77 8.35
CA PRO A 182 39.00 40.47 7.33
C PRO A 182 37.93 39.60 6.66
N VAL A 183 38.20 38.30 6.49
CA VAL A 183 37.25 37.34 5.93
C VAL A 183 36.16 37.04 6.96
N ILE A 184 36.54 36.83 8.23
CA ILE A 184 35.59 36.56 9.32
C ILE A 184 34.66 37.75 9.55
N MET A 185 35.19 38.97 9.58
CA MET A 185 34.41 40.20 9.69
C MET A 185 33.39 40.29 8.55
N THR A 186 33.80 40.00 7.30
CA THR A 186 32.90 39.98 6.15
C THR A 186 31.78 38.94 6.31
N MET A 187 32.05 37.77 6.90
CA MET A 187 31.02 36.74 7.15
C MET A 187 30.00 37.15 8.23
N MET A 188 30.34 38.13 9.08
CA MET A 188 29.49 38.64 10.16
C MET A 188 28.70 39.88 9.74
N GLU A 189 28.96 40.45 8.56
CA GLU A 189 28.17 41.54 8.00
C GLU A 189 26.77 41.03 7.60
N PRO A 190 25.70 41.78 7.89
CA PRO A 190 24.32 41.40 7.58
C PRO A 190 23.97 41.46 6.09
#